data_AF-A0A0F9IFE5-F1
#
_entry.id   AF-A0A0F9IFE5-F1
#
_cell.length_a   1.000
_cell.length_b   1.000
_cell.length_c   1.000
_cell.angle_alpha   90.00
_cell.angle_beta   90.00
_cell.angle_gamma   90.00
#
_symmetry.space_group_name_H-M   'P 1'
#
loop_
_entity.id
_entity.type
_entity.pdbx_description
1 polymer ?
#
loop_
_entity_poly.entity_id
_entity_poly.type
_entity_poly.pdbx_seq_one_letter_code
_entity_poly.pdbx_strand_id
1 'polypeptide(L)'
;MKNNNYDELIFKDWIQLQEWNDPDWIVLSRYTSGKNFFWTHSVLLYLNRIGDIGKSDQMSKITQKTILELLFSDNYLDNELHGDFGIPDVLEEPEGIIFNDEFVDDRGLIFRPIVYTTDYSEGFRKTDYSIEITPCPKFSSLYRLKRKSSNYTRIDRMGNEVEVIKIETGNGNTIMKVSTKYIRDFLTLSNMALVRIHSHQRIRNNDFLEEEHIDKDDQHFYKIMVANSVFVESSKHGITRSLLRGIDVILPYTNPINENRILGPRPDPIIEFITGRNDDGTNKTMNPKNAAYSSGTFLLPVCFNKDILQKFYQKPEIYTISEGQGINGPGYYIPYNNTPENSIMVYLGDLDGLPPEELHYFRAHNIPCPKEPITEDRFRRDFLV
;
A
#
# COMPACT_ATOMS: atom_id res chain seq x y z
N MET A 1 -36.94 11.71 19.63
CA MET A 1 -36.81 10.24 19.53
C MET A 1 -37.15 9.67 18.14
N LYS A 2 -38.02 10.29 17.31
CA LYS A 2 -38.28 9.81 15.93
C LYS A 2 -37.11 10.03 14.93
N ASN A 3 -36.31 11.10 15.08
CA ASN A 3 -35.22 11.39 14.12
C ASN A 3 -34.06 10.38 14.15
N ASN A 4 -33.63 9.91 15.33
CA ASN A 4 -32.46 9.00 15.41
C ASN A 4 -32.70 7.65 14.72
N ASN A 5 -33.91 7.10 14.79
CA ASN A 5 -34.20 5.80 14.18
C ASN A 5 -34.24 5.87 12.65
N TYR A 6 -34.64 7.01 12.09
CA TYR A 6 -34.63 7.22 10.64
C TYR A 6 -33.21 7.48 10.14
N ASP A 7 -32.43 8.30 10.84
CA ASP A 7 -31.01 8.56 10.51
C ASP A 7 -30.18 7.27 10.47
N GLU A 8 -30.47 6.30 11.35
CA GLU A 8 -29.89 4.96 11.26
C GLU A 8 -30.36 4.21 9.99
N LEU A 9 -31.62 4.28 9.61
CA LEU A 9 -32.09 3.57 8.41
C LEU A 9 -31.47 4.15 7.14
N ILE A 10 -31.18 5.44 7.09
CA ILE A 10 -30.45 6.06 5.98
C ILE A 10 -28.94 6.06 6.17
N PHE A 11 -28.41 5.22 7.07
CA PHE A 11 -26.97 4.97 7.25
C PHE A 11 -26.12 6.21 7.54
N LYS A 12 -26.69 7.29 8.08
CA LYS A 12 -25.93 8.53 8.37
C LYS A 12 -24.73 8.30 9.28
N ASP A 13 -24.89 7.45 10.28
CA ASP A 13 -23.83 7.05 11.21
C ASP A 13 -22.68 6.31 10.50
N TRP A 14 -22.98 5.53 9.45
CA TRP A 14 -21.96 4.81 8.69
C TRP A 14 -21.29 5.73 7.65
N ILE A 15 -22.05 6.55 6.92
CA ILE A 15 -21.53 7.50 5.93
C ILE A 15 -20.56 8.50 6.59
N GLN A 16 -20.86 8.95 7.81
CA GLN A 16 -20.00 9.85 8.59
C GLN A 16 -18.64 9.24 8.96
N LEU A 17 -18.47 7.91 8.91
CA LEU A 17 -17.17 7.29 9.18
C LEU A 17 -16.13 7.62 8.10
N GLN A 18 -16.58 7.93 6.88
CA GLN A 18 -15.72 8.23 5.73
C GLN A 18 -14.53 7.29 5.60
N GLU A 19 -14.77 5.97 5.66
CA GLU A 19 -13.71 4.96 5.74
C GLU A 19 -12.77 4.93 4.51
N TRP A 20 -13.07 5.70 3.47
CA TRP A 20 -12.26 5.90 2.26
C TRP A 20 -11.31 7.11 2.34
N ASN A 21 -11.55 8.02 3.29
CA ASN A 21 -10.84 9.31 3.43
C ASN A 21 -9.95 9.36 4.70
N ASP A 22 -9.72 8.22 5.34
CA ASP A 22 -8.82 8.12 6.48
C ASP A 22 -7.35 8.30 6.03
N PRO A 23 -6.58 9.23 6.63
CA PRO A 23 -5.21 9.51 6.22
C PRO A 23 -4.24 8.37 6.52
N ASP A 24 -4.58 7.48 7.45
CA ASP A 24 -3.72 6.41 7.93
C ASP A 24 -4.18 5.03 7.41
N TRP A 25 -5.49 4.74 7.48
CA TRP A 25 -6.05 3.40 7.23
C TRP A 25 -7.38 3.41 6.46
N ILE A 26 -7.34 2.99 5.20
CA ILE A 26 -8.54 2.76 4.39
C ILE A 26 -9.09 1.36 4.64
N VAL A 27 -10.41 1.25 4.79
CA VAL A 27 -11.09 -0.06 4.74
C VAL A 27 -11.11 -0.57 3.30
N LEU A 28 -10.44 -1.69 3.02
CA LEU A 28 -10.52 -2.38 1.73
C LEU A 28 -11.73 -3.29 1.66
N SER A 29 -12.05 -3.96 2.77
CA SER A 29 -13.16 -4.89 2.75
C SER A 29 -13.75 -5.11 4.13
N ARG A 30 -15.05 -5.40 4.15
CA ARG A 30 -15.85 -5.62 5.35
C ARG A 30 -16.88 -6.70 5.05
N TYR A 31 -16.97 -7.67 5.96
CA TYR A 31 -17.98 -8.71 5.96
C TYR A 31 -18.55 -8.84 7.36
N THR A 32 -19.83 -8.50 7.53
CA THR A 32 -20.54 -8.78 8.77
C THR A 32 -21.65 -9.79 8.52
N SER A 33 -21.81 -10.74 9.43
CA SER A 33 -22.92 -11.69 9.46
C SER A 33 -24.06 -11.20 10.37
N GLY A 34 -25.29 -11.64 10.09
CA GLY A 34 -26.47 -11.33 10.90
C GLY A 34 -27.57 -10.59 10.15
N LYS A 35 -28.59 -10.14 10.89
CA LYS A 35 -29.79 -9.47 10.32
C LYS A 35 -29.46 -8.09 9.73
N ASN A 36 -28.59 -7.35 10.42
CA ASN A 36 -27.96 -6.16 9.87
C ASN A 36 -26.61 -6.61 9.33
N PHE A 37 -26.32 -6.30 8.07
CA PHE A 37 -25.03 -6.60 7.50
C PHE A 37 -24.44 -5.41 6.74
N PHE A 38 -23.13 -5.36 6.68
CA PHE A 38 -22.32 -4.39 6.00
C PHE A 38 -21.31 -5.19 5.18
N TRP A 39 -21.50 -5.17 3.87
CA TRP A 39 -20.58 -5.73 2.91
C TRP A 39 -19.90 -4.60 2.15
N THR A 40 -18.57 -4.53 2.27
CA THR A 40 -17.72 -3.65 1.47
C THR A 40 -16.72 -4.52 0.74
N HIS A 41 -16.60 -4.35 -0.57
CA HIS A 41 -15.59 -5.03 -1.37
C HIS A 41 -14.88 -4.02 -2.26
N SER A 42 -13.56 -4.13 -2.38
CA SER A 42 -12.76 -3.21 -3.19
C SER A 42 -12.19 -3.88 -4.42
N VAL A 43 -12.16 -3.13 -5.50
CA VAL A 43 -11.63 -3.54 -6.81
C VAL A 43 -10.70 -2.46 -7.36
N LEU A 44 -9.76 -2.85 -8.21
CA LEU A 44 -8.86 -1.95 -8.92
C LEU A 44 -9.43 -1.69 -10.31
N LEU A 45 -9.51 -0.41 -10.70
CA LEU A 45 -9.95 0.02 -12.02
C LEU A 45 -8.77 0.61 -12.79
N TYR A 46 -8.48 0.08 -13.99
CA TYR A 46 -7.44 0.65 -14.84
C TYR A 46 -7.85 2.02 -15.40
N LEU A 47 -7.01 3.04 -15.17
CA LEU A 47 -7.34 4.41 -15.57
C LEU A 47 -7.12 4.68 -17.07
N ASN A 48 -6.20 3.96 -17.72
CA ASN A 48 -5.87 4.18 -19.13
C ASN A 48 -7.05 4.02 -20.09
N ARG A 49 -7.99 3.12 -19.79
CA ARG A 49 -9.14 2.84 -20.65
C ARG A 49 -10.29 3.82 -20.48
N ILE A 50 -10.31 4.58 -19.38
CA ILE A 50 -11.37 5.56 -19.12
C ILE A 50 -11.31 6.71 -20.14
N GLY A 51 -10.10 7.15 -20.51
CA GLY A 51 -9.91 8.19 -21.52
C GLY A 51 -10.42 7.81 -22.90
N ASP A 52 -10.37 6.52 -23.25
CA ASP A 52 -10.83 6.00 -24.55
C ASP A 52 -12.37 5.91 -24.64
N ILE A 53 -13.04 5.74 -23.49
CA ILE A 53 -14.50 5.52 -23.41
C ILE A 53 -15.26 6.86 -23.33
N GLY A 54 -14.63 7.89 -22.77
CA GLY A 54 -15.21 9.24 -22.68
C GLY A 54 -15.24 9.95 -24.03
N LYS A 55 -16.37 9.90 -24.75
CA LYS A 55 -16.64 10.70 -25.97
C LYS A 55 -16.76 12.22 -25.70
N SER A 56 -15.77 12.86 -25.10
CA SER A 56 -15.67 14.32 -25.12
C SER A 56 -14.22 14.80 -25.10
N ASP A 57 -13.91 15.74 -25.99
CA ASP A 57 -12.61 16.44 -26.13
C ASP A 57 -12.18 17.26 -24.87
N GLN A 58 -12.78 17.02 -23.70
CA GLN A 58 -12.53 17.78 -22.45
C GLN A 58 -11.94 16.98 -21.28
N MET A 59 -11.65 15.69 -21.43
CA MET A 59 -11.08 14.86 -20.35
C MET A 59 -9.57 15.07 -20.16
N SER A 60 -9.14 16.29 -19.81
CA SER A 60 -7.73 16.57 -19.55
C SER A 60 -7.24 16.08 -18.17
N LYS A 61 -8.13 15.63 -17.27
CA LYS A 61 -7.79 14.95 -16.00
C LYS A 61 -8.88 13.97 -15.58
N ILE A 62 -8.53 12.72 -15.30
CA ILE A 62 -9.44 11.75 -14.66
C ILE A 62 -9.66 12.20 -13.20
N THR A 63 -10.90 12.41 -12.81
CA THR A 63 -11.30 12.81 -11.45
C THR A 63 -12.19 11.72 -10.81
N GLN A 64 -12.34 11.74 -9.48
CA GLN A 64 -13.26 10.84 -8.77
C GLN A 64 -14.68 10.96 -9.34
N LYS A 65 -15.17 12.20 -9.47
CA LYS A 65 -16.47 12.51 -10.08
C LYS A 65 -16.67 11.85 -11.45
N THR A 66 -15.69 11.96 -12.34
CA THR A 66 -15.79 11.36 -13.68
C THR A 66 -15.91 9.84 -13.61
N ILE A 67 -15.16 9.19 -12.71
CA ILE A 67 -15.26 7.75 -12.49
C ILE A 67 -16.64 7.39 -11.92
N LEU A 68 -17.13 8.14 -10.94
CA LEU A 68 -18.46 7.92 -10.35
C LEU A 68 -19.58 8.05 -11.38
N GLU A 69 -19.55 9.12 -12.19
CA GLU A 69 -20.53 9.34 -13.26
C GLU A 69 -20.54 8.20 -14.28
N LEU A 70 -19.36 7.68 -14.62
CA LEU A 70 -19.23 6.53 -15.52
C LEU A 70 -19.77 5.23 -14.89
N LEU A 71 -19.46 4.96 -13.64
CA LEU A 71 -19.85 3.70 -12.99
C LEU A 71 -21.33 3.67 -12.57
N PHE A 72 -21.98 4.83 -12.40
CA PHE A 72 -23.38 4.92 -11.98
C PHE A 72 -24.41 5.22 -13.07
N SER A 73 -23.99 5.53 -14.30
CA SER A 73 -24.93 5.95 -15.37
C SER A 73 -26.04 4.92 -15.67
N ASP A 74 -25.85 3.64 -15.35
CA ASP A 74 -26.72 2.55 -15.86
C ASP A 74 -27.19 1.52 -14.81
N ASN A 75 -27.27 1.87 -13.52
CA ASN A 75 -27.55 0.90 -12.43
C ASN A 75 -26.60 -0.33 -12.43
N TYR A 76 -25.40 -0.16 -12.99
CA TYR A 76 -24.40 -1.19 -13.23
C TYR A 76 -24.13 -2.12 -12.03
N LEU A 77 -24.20 -1.57 -10.82
CA LEU A 77 -23.86 -2.25 -9.58
C LEU A 77 -24.93 -3.23 -9.08
N ASP A 78 -26.16 -3.16 -9.59
CA ASP A 78 -27.22 -4.08 -9.16
C ASP A 78 -27.07 -5.48 -9.79
N ASN A 79 -26.31 -5.64 -10.89
CA ASN A 79 -26.31 -6.87 -11.69
C ASN A 79 -24.96 -7.57 -11.91
N GLU A 80 -23.81 -6.88 -11.97
CA GLU A 80 -22.56 -7.50 -12.48
C GLU A 80 -21.40 -7.66 -11.47
N LEU A 81 -21.39 -6.91 -10.37
CA LEU A 81 -20.27 -6.93 -9.39
C LEU A 81 -20.62 -7.63 -8.07
N HIS A 82 -21.75 -8.35 -8.03
CA HIS A 82 -22.22 -9.11 -6.87
C HIS A 82 -21.98 -10.61 -7.04
N GLY A 83 -21.38 -11.25 -6.03
CA GLY A 83 -21.28 -12.72 -5.92
C GLY A 83 -19.89 -13.27 -6.23
N ASP A 84 -19.42 -13.08 -7.47
CA ASP A 84 -18.26 -13.83 -7.99
C ASP A 84 -17.02 -12.98 -8.30
N PHE A 85 -17.09 -11.67 -8.10
CA PHE A 85 -15.96 -10.78 -8.39
C PHE A 85 -14.75 -11.11 -7.51
N GLY A 86 -13.63 -11.46 -8.17
CA GLY A 86 -12.39 -11.87 -7.50
C GLY A 86 -12.14 -13.38 -7.46
N ILE A 87 -13.09 -14.20 -7.93
CA ILE A 87 -12.82 -15.59 -8.30
C ILE A 87 -12.25 -15.57 -9.73
N PRO A 88 -11.03 -16.09 -9.98
CA PRO A 88 -10.47 -16.12 -11.33
C PRO A 88 -11.34 -16.98 -12.27
N ASP A 89 -11.60 -16.46 -13.47
CA ASP A 89 -12.23 -17.24 -14.53
C ASP A 89 -11.21 -18.17 -15.18
N VAL A 90 -11.67 -19.36 -15.53
CA VAL A 90 -10.94 -20.32 -16.35
C VAL A 90 -11.56 -20.28 -17.75
N LEU A 91 -10.87 -19.65 -18.69
CA LEU A 91 -11.32 -19.51 -20.07
C LEU A 91 -10.62 -20.58 -20.93
N GLU A 92 -11.41 -21.34 -21.68
CA GLU A 92 -10.90 -22.21 -22.74
C GLU A 92 -10.81 -21.41 -24.04
N GLU A 93 -9.59 -21.05 -24.44
CA GLU A 93 -9.29 -20.40 -25.72
C GLU A 93 -8.73 -21.41 -26.72
N PRO A 94 -8.76 -21.11 -28.05
CA PRO A 94 -8.20 -22.00 -29.08
C PRO A 94 -6.74 -22.39 -28.84
N GLU A 95 -5.96 -21.52 -28.22
CA GLU A 95 -4.54 -21.72 -27.90
C GLU A 95 -4.30 -22.43 -26.55
N GLY A 96 -5.36 -22.64 -25.74
CA GLY A 96 -5.30 -23.34 -24.46
C GLY A 96 -6.12 -22.70 -23.36
N ILE A 97 -5.93 -23.21 -22.14
CA ILE A 97 -6.62 -22.71 -20.94
C ILE A 97 -5.90 -21.44 -20.45
N ILE A 98 -6.64 -20.35 -20.34
CA ILE A 98 -6.18 -19.08 -19.77
C ILE A 98 -6.82 -18.88 -18.41
N PHE A 99 -5.99 -18.57 -17.41
CA PHE A 99 -6.44 -18.07 -16.12
C PHE A 99 -6.53 -16.55 -16.18
N ASN A 100 -7.73 -16.01 -16.06
CA ASN A 100 -7.94 -14.57 -16.09
C ASN A 100 -8.55 -14.09 -14.76
N ASP A 101 -7.84 -13.21 -14.07
CA ASP A 101 -8.32 -12.52 -12.86
C ASP A 101 -8.80 -11.09 -13.16
N GLU A 102 -8.84 -10.70 -14.43
CA GLU A 102 -9.38 -9.42 -14.89
C GLU A 102 -10.82 -9.59 -15.34
N PHE A 103 -11.68 -8.69 -14.89
CA PHE A 103 -13.05 -8.57 -15.36
C PHE A 103 -13.12 -7.37 -16.31
N VAL A 104 -13.65 -7.58 -17.51
CA VAL A 104 -13.84 -6.52 -18.51
C VAL A 104 -15.33 -6.35 -18.73
N ASP A 105 -15.83 -5.14 -18.49
CA ASP A 105 -17.25 -4.86 -18.72
C ASP A 105 -17.55 -4.61 -20.21
N ASP A 106 -18.85 -4.47 -20.52
CA ASP A 106 -19.37 -4.21 -21.86
C ASP A 106 -18.86 -2.90 -22.49
N ARG A 107 -18.37 -1.96 -21.67
CA ARG A 107 -17.76 -0.68 -22.08
C ARG A 107 -16.26 -0.81 -22.32
N GLY A 108 -15.64 -1.93 -21.92
CA GLY A 108 -14.20 -2.15 -22.00
C GLY A 108 -13.43 -1.61 -20.79
N LEU A 109 -14.10 -1.31 -19.68
CA LEU A 109 -13.43 -1.02 -18.41
C LEU A 109 -12.87 -2.31 -17.83
N ILE A 110 -11.62 -2.24 -17.38
CA ILE A 110 -10.90 -3.40 -16.85
C ILE A 110 -10.80 -3.25 -15.34
N PHE A 111 -11.29 -4.25 -14.63
CA PHE A 111 -11.25 -4.35 -13.18
C PHE A 111 -10.41 -5.54 -12.73
N ARG A 112 -9.80 -5.44 -11.55
CA ARG A 112 -9.08 -6.53 -10.89
C ARG A 112 -9.38 -6.61 -9.40
N PRO A 113 -9.35 -7.79 -8.78
CA PRO A 113 -9.43 -7.90 -7.34
C PRO A 113 -8.18 -7.31 -6.66
N ILE A 114 -8.39 -6.47 -5.64
CA ILE A 114 -7.34 -6.14 -4.65
C ILE A 114 -7.46 -7.02 -3.40
N VAL A 115 -8.65 -7.59 -3.19
CA VAL A 115 -9.00 -8.46 -2.08
C VAL A 115 -9.61 -9.74 -2.64
N TYR A 116 -9.09 -10.87 -2.20
CA TYR A 116 -9.64 -12.18 -2.45
C TYR A 116 -10.36 -12.67 -1.20
N THR A 117 -11.55 -13.22 -1.39
CA THR A 117 -12.36 -13.75 -0.30
C THR A 117 -12.63 -15.21 -0.56
N THR A 118 -12.30 -16.03 0.44
CA THR A 118 -12.64 -17.45 0.42
C THR A 118 -13.79 -17.66 1.39
N ASP A 119 -14.98 -17.90 0.84
CA ASP A 119 -16.18 -18.26 1.58
C ASP A 119 -16.62 -19.67 1.18
N TYR A 120 -16.60 -20.58 2.15
CA TYR A 120 -16.99 -21.98 1.95
C TYR A 120 -18.50 -22.20 2.22
N SER A 121 -19.28 -21.14 2.41
CA SER A 121 -20.67 -21.23 2.84
C SER A 121 -21.69 -21.46 1.71
N GLU A 122 -21.34 -21.19 0.45
CA GLU A 122 -22.21 -21.46 -0.70
C GLU A 122 -21.89 -22.81 -1.36
N GLY A 123 -22.92 -23.66 -1.51
CA GLY A 123 -22.88 -24.91 -2.29
C GLY A 123 -22.15 -26.11 -1.65
N PHE A 124 -21.15 -25.86 -0.80
CA PHE A 124 -20.46 -26.87 -0.01
C PHE A 124 -20.96 -26.79 1.43
N ARG A 125 -21.09 -27.94 2.12
CA ARG A 125 -21.68 -28.07 3.48
C ARG A 125 -21.39 -26.83 4.32
N LYS A 126 -22.39 -26.23 4.98
CA LYS A 126 -22.20 -25.16 5.97
C LYS A 126 -21.01 -25.49 6.87
N THR A 127 -19.84 -24.93 6.57
CA THR A 127 -18.59 -25.28 7.24
C THR A 127 -18.38 -24.36 8.42
N ASP A 128 -17.67 -24.83 9.45
CA ASP A 128 -17.19 -23.98 10.55
C ASP A 128 -15.98 -23.10 10.16
N TYR A 129 -15.57 -23.10 8.88
CA TYR A 129 -14.49 -22.25 8.41
C TYR A 129 -14.91 -20.78 8.37
N SER A 130 -14.11 -19.92 9.00
CA SER A 130 -14.26 -18.48 8.89
C SER A 130 -13.93 -17.99 7.50
N ILE A 131 -14.64 -16.95 7.03
CA ILE A 131 -14.29 -16.21 5.81
C ILE A 131 -12.82 -15.76 5.90
N GLU A 132 -12.01 -16.16 4.93
CA GLU A 132 -10.63 -15.68 4.81
C GLU A 132 -10.54 -14.58 3.77
N ILE A 133 -9.82 -13.51 4.11
CA ILE A 133 -9.62 -12.36 3.24
C ILE A 133 -8.12 -12.18 3.03
N THR A 134 -7.68 -12.15 1.77
CA THR A 134 -6.26 -12.05 1.40
C THR A 134 -6.05 -10.91 0.41
N PRO A 135 -5.01 -10.06 0.59
CA PRO A 135 -4.67 -9.03 -0.40
C PRO A 135 -4.14 -9.64 -1.70
N CYS A 136 -4.23 -8.90 -2.80
CA CYS A 136 -3.76 -9.42 -4.08
C CYS A 136 -2.25 -9.72 -4.10
N PRO A 137 -1.80 -10.73 -4.87
CA PRO A 137 -0.39 -11.09 -4.94
C PRO A 137 0.50 -9.95 -5.44
N LYS A 138 0.04 -9.16 -6.42
CA LYS A 138 0.81 -8.02 -6.96
C LYS A 138 1.13 -6.98 -5.89
N PHE A 139 0.13 -6.59 -5.09
CA PHE A 139 0.32 -5.67 -3.97
C PHE A 139 1.27 -6.25 -2.92
N SER A 140 1.05 -7.52 -2.55
CA SER A 140 1.86 -8.24 -1.57
C SER A 140 3.32 -8.37 -1.99
N SER A 141 3.58 -8.69 -3.25
CA SER A 141 4.92 -8.82 -3.82
C SER A 141 5.64 -7.48 -3.93
N LEU A 142 4.95 -6.42 -4.37
CA LEU A 142 5.55 -5.07 -4.47
C LEU A 142 6.11 -4.62 -3.13
N TYR A 143 5.39 -4.87 -2.04
CA TYR A 143 5.80 -4.46 -0.70
C TYR A 143 6.44 -5.57 0.13
N ARG A 144 6.71 -6.74 -0.47
CA ARG A 144 7.31 -7.92 0.18
C ARG A 144 6.62 -8.27 1.50
N LEU A 145 5.28 -8.20 1.50
CA LEU A 145 4.49 -8.41 2.68
C LEU A 145 4.69 -9.82 3.24
N LYS A 146 4.77 -9.91 4.56
CA LYS A 146 4.77 -11.16 5.32
C LYS A 146 3.57 -11.16 6.24
N ARG A 147 2.86 -12.28 6.27
CA ARG A 147 1.74 -12.47 7.18
C ARG A 147 2.29 -12.80 8.57
N LYS A 148 1.82 -12.09 9.59
CA LYS A 148 2.15 -12.30 10.99
C LYS A 148 0.83 -12.29 11.77
N SER A 149 0.39 -13.46 12.23
CA SER A 149 -0.98 -13.66 12.72
C SER A 149 -2.01 -13.27 11.64
N SER A 150 -2.95 -12.36 11.92
CA SER A 150 -3.96 -11.85 10.99
C SER A 150 -3.48 -10.67 10.14
N ASN A 151 -2.35 -10.04 10.46
CA ASN A 151 -1.90 -8.80 9.82
C ASN A 151 -0.79 -9.07 8.80
N TYR A 152 -0.57 -8.12 7.89
CA TYR A 152 0.53 -8.14 6.93
C TYR A 152 1.49 -7.00 7.21
N THR A 153 2.76 -7.35 7.39
CA THR A 153 3.85 -6.43 7.70
C THR A 153 4.93 -6.50 6.63
N ARG A 154 5.77 -5.47 6.58
CA ARG A 154 7.00 -5.45 5.79
C ARG A 154 8.15 -4.97 6.67
N ILE A 155 9.35 -5.23 6.22
CA ILE A 155 10.54 -4.57 6.77
C ILE A 155 10.81 -3.32 5.93
N ASP A 156 10.95 -2.17 6.59
CA ASP A 156 11.37 -0.94 5.94
C ASP A 156 12.88 -0.95 5.67
N ARG A 157 13.42 0.14 5.10
CA ARG A 157 14.86 0.24 4.81
C ARG A 157 15.73 0.38 6.06
N MET A 158 15.12 0.66 7.20
CA MET A 158 15.77 0.76 8.51
C MET A 158 15.68 -0.54 9.30
N GLY A 159 15.09 -1.58 8.73
CA GLY A 159 14.94 -2.86 9.41
C GLY A 159 13.76 -2.89 10.36
N ASN A 160 12.96 -1.82 10.42
CA ASN A 160 11.79 -1.78 11.28
C ASN A 160 10.65 -2.55 10.61
N GLU A 161 9.91 -3.28 11.43
CA GLU A 161 8.66 -3.89 11.03
C GLU A 161 7.57 -2.81 10.93
N VAL A 162 6.99 -2.67 9.74
CA VAL A 162 5.91 -1.73 9.45
C VAL A 162 4.67 -2.50 9.06
N GLU A 163 3.57 -2.23 9.74
CA GLU A 163 2.27 -2.82 9.43
C GLU A 163 1.65 -2.13 8.21
N VAL A 164 1.17 -2.94 7.26
CA VAL A 164 0.61 -2.46 5.99
C VAL A 164 -0.86 -2.83 5.86
N ILE A 165 -1.25 -4.01 6.34
CA ILE A 165 -2.65 -4.47 6.37
C ILE A 165 -2.98 -4.99 7.76
N LYS A 166 -4.14 -4.57 8.26
CA LYS A 166 -4.75 -5.08 9.49
C LYS A 166 -5.99 -5.89 9.13
N ILE A 167 -6.14 -7.07 9.73
CA ILE A 167 -7.40 -7.82 9.66
C ILE A 167 -7.95 -7.96 11.08
N GLU A 168 -9.10 -7.33 11.29
CA GLU A 168 -9.83 -7.34 12.55
C GLU A 168 -11.01 -8.32 12.40
N THR A 169 -11.03 -9.39 13.19
CA THR A 169 -12.10 -10.39 13.16
C THR A 169 -12.68 -10.59 14.56
N GLY A 170 -14.00 -10.50 14.70
CA GLY A 170 -14.71 -10.74 15.95
C GLY A 170 -16.22 -10.53 15.83
N ASN A 171 -17.00 -11.27 16.63
CA ASN A 171 -18.47 -11.13 16.70
C ASN A 171 -19.18 -11.19 15.33
N GLY A 172 -18.69 -12.05 14.43
CA GLY A 172 -19.26 -12.20 13.08
C GLY A 172 -18.95 -11.03 12.15
N ASN A 173 -17.98 -10.18 12.47
CA ASN A 173 -17.49 -9.08 11.66
C ASN A 173 -16.00 -9.31 11.31
N THR A 174 -15.65 -9.17 10.05
CA THR A 174 -14.28 -9.19 9.54
C THR A 174 -14.05 -7.90 8.74
N ILE A 175 -13.03 -7.12 9.11
CA ILE A 175 -12.64 -5.89 8.43
C ILE A 175 -11.16 -5.98 8.04
N MET A 176 -10.87 -5.77 6.76
CA MET A 176 -9.51 -5.58 6.26
C MET A 176 -9.26 -4.09 6.03
N LYS A 177 -8.26 -3.55 6.72
CA LYS A 177 -7.76 -2.18 6.54
C LYS A 177 -6.37 -2.20 5.92
N VAL A 178 -6.10 -1.27 5.02
CA VAL A 178 -4.78 -1.06 4.41
C VAL A 178 -4.28 0.33 4.74
N SER A 179 -2.97 0.47 4.92
CA SER A 179 -2.38 1.78 5.10
C SER A 179 -2.57 2.65 3.86
N THR A 180 -3.13 3.85 4.05
CA THR A 180 -3.44 4.82 2.99
C THR A 180 -2.19 5.19 2.18
N LYS A 181 -1.05 5.31 2.86
CA LYS A 181 0.27 5.50 2.27
C LYS A 181 0.57 4.45 1.18
N TYR A 182 0.43 3.17 1.52
CA TYR A 182 0.85 2.08 0.62
C TYR A 182 -0.19 1.79 -0.47
N ILE A 183 -1.49 1.85 -0.18
CA ILE A 183 -2.48 1.61 -1.22
C ILE A 183 -2.45 2.69 -2.31
N ARG A 184 -2.35 3.96 -1.94
CA ARG A 184 -2.29 5.05 -2.92
C ARG A 184 -0.97 5.07 -3.70
N ASP A 185 0.14 4.67 -3.09
CA ASP A 185 1.40 4.46 -3.79
C ASP A 185 1.28 3.33 -4.83
N PHE A 186 0.68 2.19 -4.45
CA PHE A 186 0.43 1.08 -5.36
C PHE A 186 -0.43 1.51 -6.55
N LEU A 187 -1.55 2.20 -6.29
CA LEU A 187 -2.42 2.76 -7.34
C LEU A 187 -1.65 3.67 -8.30
N THR A 188 -0.69 4.43 -7.78
CA THR A 188 0.13 5.33 -8.60
C THR A 188 1.06 4.55 -9.52
N LEU A 189 1.71 3.50 -8.99
CA LEU A 189 2.62 2.66 -9.73
C LEU A 189 1.91 1.76 -10.75
N SER A 190 0.66 1.37 -10.48
CA SER A 190 -0.16 0.53 -11.36
C SER A 190 -1.05 1.31 -12.30
N ASN A 191 -1.13 2.64 -12.16
CA ASN A 191 -2.05 3.52 -12.89
C ASN A 191 -3.52 3.04 -12.81
N MET A 192 -3.95 2.79 -11.57
CA MET A 192 -5.29 2.32 -11.24
C MET A 192 -5.97 3.26 -10.24
N ALA A 193 -7.29 3.23 -10.16
CA ALA A 193 -8.05 3.71 -9.02
C ALA A 193 -8.54 2.52 -8.19
N LEU A 194 -8.81 2.77 -6.91
CA LEU A 194 -9.50 1.83 -6.05
C LEU A 194 -10.98 2.22 -6.03
N VAL A 195 -11.86 1.30 -6.41
CA VAL A 195 -13.30 1.46 -6.34
C VAL A 195 -13.80 0.56 -5.21
N ARG A 196 -14.49 1.14 -4.24
CA ARG A 196 -15.08 0.38 -3.13
C ARG A 196 -16.57 0.30 -3.35
N ILE A 197 -17.09 -0.92 -3.28
CA ILE A 197 -18.48 -1.24 -3.57
C ILE A 197 -19.16 -1.63 -2.27
N HIS A 198 -20.32 -1.04 -2.03
CA HIS A 198 -21.06 -1.13 -0.79
C HIS A 198 -22.41 -1.80 -1.00
N SER A 199 -22.66 -2.82 -0.18
CA SER A 199 -23.92 -3.53 -0.07
C SER A 199 -24.25 -3.67 1.40
N HIS A 200 -25.03 -2.74 1.94
CA HIS A 200 -25.34 -2.73 3.37
C HIS A 200 -26.83 -2.88 3.59
N GLN A 201 -27.18 -3.54 4.69
CA GLN A 201 -28.55 -3.77 5.08
C GLN A 201 -28.75 -3.48 6.56
N ARG A 202 -29.87 -2.83 6.85
CA ARG A 202 -30.43 -2.72 8.20
C ARG A 202 -31.86 -3.25 8.22
N ILE A 203 -32.21 -3.92 9.31
CA ILE A 203 -33.58 -4.33 9.62
C ILE A 203 -33.93 -3.72 10.97
N ARG A 204 -35.11 -3.09 11.05
CA ARG A 204 -35.65 -2.51 12.27
C ARG A 204 -37.13 -2.85 12.41
N ASN A 205 -37.57 -2.96 13.65
CA ASN A 205 -38.99 -3.06 13.95
C ASN A 205 -39.59 -1.65 13.97
N ASN A 206 -40.05 -1.16 12.82
CA ASN A 206 -40.77 0.09 12.71
C ASN A 206 -41.73 0.05 11.52
N ASP A 207 -42.65 1.00 11.48
CA ASP A 207 -43.50 1.26 10.32
C ASP A 207 -43.00 2.53 9.62
N PHE A 208 -42.27 2.37 8.52
CA PHE A 208 -41.88 3.47 7.63
C PHE A 208 -42.56 3.35 6.29
N LEU A 209 -42.73 4.47 5.60
CA LEU A 209 -43.18 4.46 4.21
C LEU A 209 -41.99 4.14 3.31
N GLU A 210 -42.28 3.61 2.12
CA GLU A 210 -41.23 3.38 1.11
C GLU A 210 -40.61 4.70 0.69
N GLU A 211 -39.31 4.82 0.84
CA GLU A 211 -38.55 6.02 0.53
C GLU A 211 -37.20 5.66 -0.12
N GLU A 212 -36.82 6.47 -1.10
CA GLU A 212 -35.51 6.40 -1.73
C GLU A 212 -34.71 7.65 -1.34
N HIS A 213 -33.46 7.43 -0.92
CA HIS A 213 -32.51 8.49 -0.60
C HIS A 213 -31.25 8.34 -1.44
N ILE A 214 -30.73 9.47 -1.93
CA ILE A 214 -29.47 9.51 -2.66
C ILE A 214 -28.54 10.44 -1.89
N ASP A 215 -27.43 9.88 -1.42
CA ASP A 215 -26.33 10.61 -0.81
C ASP A 215 -25.13 10.54 -1.76
N LYS A 216 -24.73 11.68 -2.33
CA LYS A 216 -23.65 11.73 -3.32
C LYS A 216 -22.90 13.05 -3.28
N ASP A 217 -21.62 12.98 -3.60
CA ASP A 217 -20.78 14.14 -3.88
C ASP A 217 -19.74 13.78 -4.97
N ASP A 218 -18.60 14.47 -5.01
CA ASP A 218 -17.55 14.20 -5.99
C ASP A 218 -16.67 12.98 -5.61
N GLN A 219 -16.87 12.36 -4.45
CA GLN A 219 -16.08 11.24 -3.89
C GLN A 219 -16.86 9.94 -3.74
N HIS A 220 -18.17 10.02 -3.52
CA HIS A 220 -19.04 8.84 -3.40
C HIS A 220 -20.41 9.06 -4.03
N PHE A 221 -21.10 7.94 -4.24
CA PHE A 221 -22.51 7.91 -4.56
C PHE A 221 -23.14 6.70 -3.91
N TYR A 222 -24.16 6.95 -3.09
CA TYR A 222 -24.91 5.96 -2.34
C TYR A 222 -26.40 6.13 -2.61
N LYS A 223 -27.03 5.03 -3.03
CA LYS A 223 -28.47 4.88 -3.16
C LYS A 223 -28.98 4.07 -1.98
N ILE A 224 -29.98 4.59 -1.30
CA ILE A 224 -30.57 3.97 -0.10
C ILE A 224 -32.04 3.76 -0.33
N MET A 225 -32.49 2.51 -0.23
CA MET A 225 -33.89 2.14 -0.32
C MET A 225 -34.39 1.72 1.05
N VAL A 226 -35.37 2.43 1.59
CA VAL A 226 -36.05 2.09 2.84
C VAL A 226 -37.45 1.62 2.47
N ALA A 227 -37.80 0.38 2.85
CA ALA A 227 -39.10 -0.19 2.54
C ALA A 227 -39.57 -1.14 3.65
N ASN A 228 -40.88 -1.30 3.79
CA ASN A 228 -41.41 -2.33 4.67
C ASN A 228 -41.17 -3.71 4.05
N SER A 229 -40.65 -4.64 4.86
CA SER A 229 -40.33 -5.98 4.38
C SER A 229 -41.62 -6.79 4.19
N VAL A 230 -42.02 -7.02 2.94
CA VAL A 230 -43.18 -7.88 2.60
C VAL A 230 -42.82 -9.38 2.58
N PHE A 231 -41.52 -9.72 2.57
CA PHE A 231 -40.99 -11.07 2.31
C PHE A 231 -40.98 -12.04 3.50
N VAL A 232 -41.66 -11.73 4.60
CA VAL A 232 -41.79 -12.66 5.72
C VAL A 232 -43.27 -12.92 5.94
N GLU A 233 -43.77 -14.02 5.38
CA GLU A 233 -45.15 -14.52 5.47
C GLU A 233 -45.69 -14.72 6.91
N SER A 234 -44.94 -14.32 7.95
CA SER A 234 -45.30 -14.49 9.35
C SER A 234 -45.00 -13.29 10.26
N SER A 235 -44.43 -12.18 9.78
CA SER A 235 -44.20 -11.01 10.65
C SER A 235 -45.29 -9.96 10.48
N LYS A 236 -46.03 -9.78 11.58
CA LYS A 236 -46.81 -8.60 11.98
C LYS A 236 -46.28 -7.31 11.33
N HIS A 237 -47.20 -6.43 10.91
CA HIS A 237 -46.94 -5.02 10.59
C HIS A 237 -45.86 -4.44 11.52
N GLY A 238 -44.89 -3.67 10.97
CA GLY A 238 -43.82 -3.06 11.76
C GLY A 238 -42.40 -3.57 11.54
N ILE A 239 -42.02 -4.09 10.36
CA ILE A 239 -40.61 -4.35 10.02
C ILE A 239 -40.20 -3.54 8.79
N THR A 240 -39.24 -2.64 8.97
CA THR A 240 -38.60 -1.87 7.90
C THR A 240 -37.23 -2.46 7.59
N ARG A 241 -36.95 -2.66 6.30
CA ARG A 241 -35.64 -2.99 5.75
C ARG A 241 -35.08 -1.74 5.06
N SER A 242 -33.80 -1.47 5.27
CA SER A 242 -33.06 -0.48 4.51
C SER A 242 -31.89 -1.15 3.80
N LEU A 243 -31.71 -0.82 2.52
CA LEU A 243 -30.64 -1.29 1.66
C LEU A 243 -29.82 -0.08 1.20
N LEU A 244 -28.52 -0.05 1.51
CA LEU A 244 -27.59 0.88 0.88
C LEU A 244 -26.80 0.14 -0.19
N ARG A 245 -26.80 0.72 -1.39
CA ARG A 245 -26.01 0.32 -2.54
C ARG A 245 -25.20 1.51 -3.00
N GLY A 246 -23.90 1.35 -3.19
CA GLY A 246 -23.16 2.37 -3.91
C GLY A 246 -21.66 2.20 -3.89
N ILE A 247 -20.94 3.25 -4.31
CA ILE A 247 -19.49 3.22 -4.41
C ILE A 247 -18.84 4.48 -3.88
N ASP A 248 -17.60 4.33 -3.45
CA ASP A 248 -16.66 5.42 -3.31
C ASP A 248 -15.38 5.09 -4.09
N VAL A 249 -14.64 6.14 -4.45
CA VAL A 249 -13.45 6.02 -5.31
C VAL A 249 -12.26 6.66 -4.64
N ILE A 250 -11.12 5.96 -4.62
CA ILE A 250 -9.85 6.49 -4.14
C ILE A 250 -8.87 6.55 -5.30
N LEU A 251 -8.35 7.76 -5.53
CA LEU A 251 -7.36 8.01 -6.57
C LEU A 251 -5.92 7.76 -6.09
N PRO A 252 -5.00 7.47 -7.03
CA PRO A 252 -3.58 7.41 -6.73
C PRO A 252 -3.04 8.74 -6.17
N TYR A 253 -1.80 8.72 -5.69
CA TYR A 253 -1.05 9.95 -5.54
C TYR A 253 -0.71 10.53 -6.91
N THR A 254 -0.39 11.83 -6.94
CA THR A 254 0.13 12.44 -8.16
C THR A 254 1.50 11.90 -8.54
N ASN A 255 2.29 11.46 -7.55
CA ASN A 255 3.62 10.88 -7.72
C ASN A 255 3.81 9.71 -6.75
N PRO A 256 4.52 8.65 -7.15
CA PRO A 256 4.79 7.52 -6.26
C PRO A 256 5.70 7.93 -5.10
N ILE A 257 5.59 7.22 -3.99
CA ILE A 257 6.45 7.37 -2.83
C ILE A 257 7.80 6.72 -3.13
N ASN A 258 8.87 7.53 -3.08
CA ASN A 258 10.22 7.11 -3.46
C ASN A 258 10.85 6.02 -2.55
N GLU A 259 10.19 5.63 -1.46
CA GLU A 259 10.65 4.59 -0.53
C GLU A 259 10.71 3.19 -1.16
N ASN A 260 9.89 2.93 -2.19
CA ASN A 260 9.83 1.62 -2.85
C ASN A 260 10.74 1.51 -4.08
N ARG A 261 11.30 2.63 -4.55
CA ARG A 261 12.28 2.57 -5.65
C ARG A 261 13.60 2.08 -5.09
N ILE A 262 13.78 0.76 -5.09
CA ILE A 262 15.08 0.12 -4.82
C ILE A 262 16.15 0.71 -5.76
N LEU A 263 15.75 1.24 -6.93
CA LEU A 263 16.63 1.74 -7.99
C LEU A 263 16.23 3.12 -8.55
N GLY A 264 15.58 3.99 -7.78
CA GLY A 264 15.12 5.31 -8.27
C GLY A 264 15.76 6.49 -7.56
N PRO A 265 15.94 7.63 -8.24
CA PRO A 265 16.52 8.83 -7.64
C PRO A 265 15.65 9.30 -6.48
N ARG A 266 16.27 9.41 -5.31
CA ARG A 266 15.66 9.93 -4.06
C ARG A 266 15.69 11.45 -4.05
N PRO A 267 14.70 12.13 -3.41
CA PRO A 267 14.85 13.52 -3.00
C PRO A 267 16.05 13.61 -2.05
N ASP A 268 16.96 14.53 -2.34
CA ASP A 268 18.31 14.52 -1.78
C ASP A 268 18.46 15.37 -0.52
N PRO A 269 18.86 14.75 0.61
CA PRO A 269 19.72 15.44 1.54
C PRO A 269 21.03 15.78 0.81
N ILE A 270 21.42 17.06 0.76
CA ILE A 270 22.78 17.46 0.36
C ILE A 270 23.72 17.07 1.51
N ILE A 271 24.05 15.77 1.62
CA ILE A 271 25.00 15.25 2.61
C ILE A 271 26.33 15.01 1.90
N GLU A 272 27.35 15.73 2.34
CA GLU A 272 28.71 15.60 1.84
C GLU A 272 29.64 15.01 2.90
N PHE A 273 30.64 14.26 2.48
CA PHE A 273 31.64 13.65 3.35
C PHE A 273 33.02 14.22 3.09
N ILE A 274 33.86 14.28 4.12
CA ILE A 274 35.26 14.66 4.04
C ILE A 274 36.00 13.58 3.25
N THR A 275 36.56 13.96 2.10
CA THR A 275 37.36 13.09 1.22
C THR A 275 38.83 13.50 1.19
N GLY A 276 39.21 14.57 1.89
CA GLY A 276 40.57 15.09 1.93
C GLY A 276 40.67 16.47 2.55
N ARG A 277 41.79 17.16 2.30
CA ARG A 277 42.00 18.56 2.68
C ARG A 277 42.40 19.40 1.47
N ASN A 278 42.00 20.67 1.49
CA ASN A 278 42.48 21.69 0.57
C ASN A 278 43.84 22.24 1.02
N ASP A 279 44.53 22.97 0.14
CA ASP A 279 45.85 23.55 0.42
C ASP A 279 45.84 24.56 1.58
N ASP A 280 44.69 25.17 1.85
CA ASP A 280 44.46 26.10 2.97
C ASP A 280 44.19 25.37 4.31
N GLY A 281 44.20 24.03 4.31
CA GLY A 281 43.96 23.20 5.48
C GLY A 281 42.48 22.92 5.79
N THR A 282 41.55 23.48 5.02
CA THR A 282 40.11 23.20 5.15
C THR A 282 39.77 21.81 4.61
N ASN A 283 38.63 21.25 5.03
CA ASN A 283 38.20 19.94 4.55
C ASN A 283 37.66 20.04 3.12
N LYS A 284 38.13 19.15 2.25
CA LYS A 284 37.51 18.89 0.95
C LYS A 284 36.37 17.90 1.16
N THR A 285 35.15 18.28 0.74
CA THR A 285 33.96 17.45 0.87
C THR A 285 33.37 17.05 -0.47
N MET A 286 32.66 15.93 -0.52
CA MET A 286 31.98 15.45 -1.72
C MET A 286 30.70 14.69 -1.36
N ASN A 287 29.67 14.87 -2.18
CA ASN A 287 28.43 14.10 -2.09
C ASN A 287 28.64 12.69 -2.71
N PRO A 288 28.24 11.60 -2.03
CA PRO A 288 28.34 10.23 -2.57
C PRO A 288 27.71 10.05 -3.94
N LYS A 289 26.61 10.74 -4.24
CA LYS A 289 25.95 10.68 -5.56
C LYS A 289 26.79 11.23 -6.70
N ASN A 290 27.70 12.14 -6.41
CA ASN A 290 28.62 12.69 -7.41
C ASN A 290 29.79 11.74 -7.67
N ALA A 291 29.88 10.62 -6.93
CA ALA A 291 30.92 9.63 -7.12
C ALA A 291 30.57 8.75 -8.34
N ALA A 292 30.99 9.16 -9.52
CA ALA A 292 30.79 8.33 -10.71
C ALA A 292 31.73 7.12 -10.69
N TYR A 293 31.19 5.95 -11.06
CA TYR A 293 31.92 4.68 -11.13
C TYR A 293 33.16 4.73 -12.04
N SER A 294 33.19 5.63 -13.04
CA SER A 294 34.26 5.72 -14.05
C SER A 294 35.27 6.84 -13.81
N SER A 295 35.03 7.79 -12.89
CA SER A 295 35.89 8.98 -12.69
C SER A 295 36.89 8.86 -11.53
N GLY A 296 37.04 7.66 -10.94
CA GLY A 296 37.92 7.42 -9.79
C GLY A 296 37.43 8.03 -8.47
N THR A 297 36.37 8.84 -8.49
CA THR A 297 35.77 9.45 -7.30
C THR A 297 34.97 8.46 -6.45
N PHE A 298 34.50 7.36 -7.04
CA PHE A 298 33.86 6.26 -6.31
C PHE A 298 34.76 5.74 -5.18
N LEU A 299 36.04 5.50 -5.49
CA LEU A 299 37.03 4.91 -4.60
C LEU A 299 37.72 5.92 -3.66
N LEU A 300 37.19 7.14 -3.54
CA LEU A 300 37.71 8.11 -2.59
C LEU A 300 37.51 7.58 -1.16
N PRO A 301 38.57 7.54 -0.32
CA PRO A 301 38.44 7.10 1.05
C PRO A 301 37.66 8.12 1.87
N VAL A 302 36.69 7.63 2.64
CA VAL A 302 35.97 8.40 3.65
C VAL A 302 36.15 7.69 4.98
N CYS A 303 36.58 8.43 6.00
CA CYS A 303 36.90 7.86 7.30
C CYS A 303 35.91 8.32 8.37
N PHE A 304 35.72 7.44 9.36
CA PHE A 304 34.81 7.62 10.48
C PHE A 304 35.49 7.23 11.78
N ASN A 305 35.12 7.88 12.87
CA ASN A 305 35.51 7.38 14.19
C ASN A 305 35.00 5.92 14.37
N LYS A 306 35.68 5.12 15.18
CA LYS A 306 35.31 3.71 15.39
C LYS A 306 33.95 3.54 16.09
N ASP A 307 33.52 4.55 16.83
CA ASP A 307 32.27 4.53 17.57
C ASP A 307 31.03 4.43 16.66
N ILE A 308 31.18 4.72 15.37
CA ILE A 308 30.16 4.43 14.35
C ILE A 308 29.67 2.98 14.37
N LEU A 309 30.53 2.03 14.75
CA LEU A 309 30.16 0.62 14.81
C LEU A 309 29.24 0.30 16.00
N GLN A 310 29.23 1.12 17.05
CA GLN A 310 28.44 0.87 18.26
C GLN A 310 26.95 0.73 17.96
N LYS A 311 26.40 1.60 17.09
CA LYS A 311 25.00 1.51 16.66
C LYS A 311 24.66 0.14 16.07
N PHE A 312 25.54 -0.38 15.21
CA PHE A 312 25.31 -1.64 14.51
C PHE A 312 25.46 -2.85 15.44
N TYR A 313 26.42 -2.81 16.37
CA TYR A 313 26.59 -3.86 17.38
C TYR A 313 25.42 -3.93 18.38
N GLN A 314 24.78 -2.79 18.68
CA GLN A 314 23.65 -2.72 19.61
C GLN A 314 22.34 -3.28 19.04
N LYS A 315 22.27 -3.56 17.74
CA LYS A 315 21.06 -4.02 17.04
C LYS A 315 21.33 -5.26 16.17
N PRO A 316 21.78 -6.39 16.76
CA PRO A 316 22.13 -7.61 16.01
C PRO A 316 20.94 -8.26 15.29
N GLU A 317 19.70 -7.90 15.66
CA GLU A 317 18.47 -8.32 14.98
C GLU A 317 18.23 -7.61 13.64
N ILE A 318 18.94 -6.50 13.39
CA ILE A 318 18.85 -5.71 12.14
C ILE A 318 20.16 -5.76 11.34
N TYR A 319 21.30 -5.73 12.02
CA TYR A 319 22.61 -5.61 11.39
C TYR A 319 23.49 -6.83 11.65
N THR A 320 24.34 -7.14 10.68
CA THR A 320 25.44 -8.10 10.85
C THR A 320 26.75 -7.42 10.51
N ILE A 321 27.73 -7.48 11.40
CA ILE A 321 29.06 -6.92 11.19
C ILE A 321 30.05 -8.07 11.00
N SER A 322 30.73 -8.07 9.86
CA SER A 322 31.89 -8.91 9.61
C SER A 322 33.14 -8.06 9.86
N GLU A 323 33.84 -8.33 10.96
CA GLU A 323 34.93 -7.47 11.42
C GLU A 323 36.00 -7.25 10.33
N GLY A 324 36.24 -5.98 9.99
CA GLY A 324 37.20 -5.58 8.96
C GLY A 324 36.80 -5.93 7.52
N GLN A 325 35.57 -6.41 7.31
CA GLN A 325 35.04 -6.79 6.01
C GLN A 325 33.88 -5.90 5.60
N GLY A 326 32.82 -5.80 6.41
CA GLY A 326 31.66 -5.01 6.05
C GLY A 326 30.54 -4.97 7.08
N ILE A 327 29.63 -4.02 6.87
CA ILE A 327 28.38 -3.84 7.61
C ILE A 327 27.25 -4.27 6.68
N ASN A 328 26.52 -5.32 7.06
CA ASN A 328 25.32 -5.76 6.38
C ASN A 328 24.09 -5.16 7.08
N GLY A 329 23.29 -4.40 6.33
CA GLY A 329 22.05 -3.80 6.81
C GLY A 329 20.88 -4.06 5.86
N PRO A 330 19.69 -3.51 6.16
CA PRO A 330 18.46 -3.81 5.42
C PRO A 330 18.51 -3.33 3.96
N GLY A 331 18.94 -4.22 3.06
CA GLY A 331 19.03 -3.95 1.63
C GLY A 331 20.30 -3.20 1.19
N TYR A 332 21.34 -3.17 2.01
CA TYR A 332 22.64 -2.60 1.66
C TYR A 332 23.80 -3.34 2.35
N TYR A 333 24.98 -3.26 1.75
CA TYR A 333 26.23 -3.76 2.31
C TYR A 333 27.30 -2.68 2.16
N ILE A 334 27.97 -2.31 3.25
CA ILE A 334 29.05 -1.33 3.25
C ILE A 334 30.35 -2.06 3.56
N PRO A 335 31.22 -2.29 2.56
CA PRO A 335 32.54 -2.82 2.82
C PRO A 335 33.37 -1.79 3.57
N TYR A 336 34.01 -2.18 4.67
CA TYR A 336 34.89 -1.31 5.44
C TYR A 336 36.22 -1.97 5.74
N ASN A 337 37.22 -1.17 6.12
CA ASN A 337 38.41 -1.66 6.81
C ASN A 337 38.70 -0.83 8.06
N ASN A 338 39.39 -1.46 9.01
CA ASN A 338 40.04 -0.73 10.08
C ASN A 338 41.31 -0.08 9.49
N THR A 339 41.48 1.21 9.75
CA THR A 339 42.71 1.94 9.42
C THR A 339 43.76 1.74 10.52
N PRO A 340 45.06 2.02 10.25
CA PRO A 340 46.12 1.94 11.26
C PRO A 340 45.88 2.84 12.48
N GLU A 341 45.16 3.95 12.31
CA GLU A 341 44.83 4.91 13.37
C GLU A 341 43.52 4.58 14.12
N ASN A 342 43.07 3.32 14.05
CA ASN A 342 41.86 2.83 14.73
C ASN A 342 40.58 3.60 14.33
N SER A 343 40.52 4.07 13.08
CA SER A 343 39.32 4.62 12.44
C SER A 343 38.78 3.66 11.38
N ILE A 344 37.54 3.86 10.94
CA ILE A 344 36.87 3.04 9.92
C ILE A 344 36.94 3.75 8.58
N MET A 345 37.36 3.05 7.52
CA MET A 345 37.38 3.56 6.16
C MET A 345 36.37 2.81 5.28
N VAL A 346 35.66 3.57 4.45
CA VAL A 346 34.80 3.09 3.35
C VAL A 346 35.10 3.88 2.08
N TYR A 347 34.67 3.39 0.92
CA TYR A 347 34.69 4.21 -0.29
C TYR A 347 33.49 5.15 -0.34
N LEU A 348 33.69 6.36 -0.85
CA LEU A 348 32.64 7.36 -0.98
C LEU A 348 31.41 6.82 -1.71
N GLY A 349 31.62 6.04 -2.77
CA GLY A 349 30.54 5.45 -3.56
C GLY A 349 29.74 4.37 -2.82
N ASP A 350 30.32 3.70 -1.81
CA ASP A 350 29.60 2.71 -0.99
C ASP A 350 28.56 3.36 -0.07
N LEU A 351 28.64 4.68 0.13
CA LEU A 351 27.66 5.47 0.87
C LEU A 351 26.47 5.88 -0.01
N ASP A 352 26.59 5.78 -1.34
CA ASP A 352 25.47 6.08 -2.23
C ASP A 352 24.35 5.03 -2.04
N GLY A 353 23.11 5.48 -2.06
CA GLY A 353 21.95 4.62 -1.83
C GLY A 353 21.68 4.26 -0.36
N LEU A 354 22.48 4.70 0.61
CA LEU A 354 22.13 4.56 2.03
C LEU A 354 20.88 5.38 2.38
N PRO A 355 19.99 4.86 3.27
CA PRO A 355 18.83 5.64 3.73
C PRO A 355 19.27 6.96 4.39
N PRO A 356 18.46 8.03 4.31
CA PRO A 356 18.83 9.34 4.84
C PRO A 356 19.31 9.30 6.29
N GLU A 357 18.64 8.53 7.15
CA GLU A 357 18.99 8.38 8.57
C GLU A 357 20.38 7.76 8.75
N GLU A 358 20.75 6.80 7.90
CA GLU A 358 22.11 6.23 7.89
C GLU A 358 23.11 7.26 7.39
N LEU A 359 22.83 7.96 6.29
CA LEU A 359 23.73 9.01 5.78
C LEU A 359 24.01 10.08 6.83
N HIS A 360 23.00 10.53 7.59
CA HIS A 360 23.19 11.49 8.68
C HIS A 360 24.02 10.90 9.82
N TYR A 361 23.79 9.63 10.18
CA TYR A 361 24.57 8.95 11.22
C TYR A 361 26.04 8.80 10.82
N PHE A 362 26.32 8.35 9.60
CA PHE A 362 27.67 8.33 9.04
C PHE A 362 28.28 9.73 9.04
N ARG A 363 27.53 10.75 8.59
CA ARG A 363 28.02 12.13 8.53
C ARG A 363 28.42 12.66 9.90
N ALA A 364 27.67 12.36 10.96
CA ALA A 364 27.97 12.76 12.32
C ALA A 364 29.27 12.14 12.89
N HIS A 365 29.77 11.08 12.27
CA HIS A 365 31.00 10.39 12.69
C HIS A 365 32.15 10.54 11.69
N ASN A 366 31.93 11.29 10.61
CA ASN A 366 32.92 11.50 9.56
C ASN A 366 34.08 12.37 10.07
N ILE A 367 35.30 11.87 9.88
CA ILE A 367 36.54 12.51 10.28
C ILE A 367 37.51 12.56 9.08
N PRO A 368 38.51 13.45 9.08
CA PRO A 368 39.59 13.39 8.10
C PRO A 368 40.29 12.02 8.13
N CYS A 369 40.56 11.46 6.95
CA CYS A 369 41.30 10.21 6.84
C CYS A 369 42.79 10.38 7.24
N PRO A 370 43.42 9.31 7.74
CA PRO A 370 44.87 9.24 7.87
C PRO A 370 45.55 9.31 6.49
N LYS A 371 46.87 9.51 6.46
CA LYS A 371 47.64 9.57 5.20
C LYS A 371 47.49 8.32 4.35
N GLU A 372 47.42 7.15 4.99
CA GLU A 372 47.28 5.85 4.34
C GLU A 372 46.03 5.12 4.88
N PRO A 373 44.83 5.47 4.36
CA PRO A 373 43.57 4.93 4.90
C PRO A 373 43.21 3.55 4.33
N ILE A 374 43.73 3.20 3.15
CA ILE A 374 43.52 1.90 2.51
C ILE A 374 44.63 0.96 2.99
N THR A 375 44.26 -0.11 3.69
CA THR A 375 45.22 -1.15 4.08
C THR A 375 45.50 -2.10 2.92
N GLU A 376 46.65 -2.79 2.97
CA GLU A 376 47.00 -3.84 1.99
C GLU A 376 45.92 -4.93 1.91
N ASP A 377 45.34 -5.32 3.05
CA ASP A 377 44.25 -6.30 3.10
C ASP A 377 42.98 -5.80 2.40
N ARG A 378 42.65 -4.51 2.55
CA ARG A 378 41.52 -3.87 1.85
C ARG A 378 41.78 -3.88 0.34
N PHE A 379 42.97 -3.46 -0.07
CA PHE A 379 43.36 -3.41 -1.47
C PHE A 379 43.32 -4.79 -2.13
N ARG A 380 43.88 -5.82 -1.46
CA ARG A 380 43.86 -7.20 -1.95
C ARG A 380 42.43 -7.70 -2.15
N ARG A 381 41.58 -7.54 -1.14
CA ARG A 381 40.19 -8.00 -1.19
C ARG A 381 39.39 -7.38 -2.33
N ASP A 382 39.62 -6.09 -2.58
CA ASP A 382 38.79 -5.34 -3.53
C ASP A 382 39.29 -5.42 -4.98
N PHE A 383 40.58 -5.67 -5.20
CA PHE A 383 41.19 -5.56 -6.55
C PHE A 383 42.00 -6.78 -7.00
N LEU A 384 42.39 -7.69 -6.11
CA LEU A 384 43.32 -8.78 -6.43
C LEU A 384 42.73 -10.18 -6.26
N VAL A 385 41.43 -10.29 -5.95
CA VAL A 385 40.70 -11.56 -5.75
C VAL A 385 39.73 -11.82 -6.90
#